data_AF-A0A562LF76-F1
#
_entry.id   AF-A0A562LF76-F1
#
_cell.length_a   1.000
_cell.length_b   1.000
_cell.length_c   1.000
_cell.angle_alpha   90.00
_cell.angle_beta   90.00
_cell.angle_gamma   90.00
#
_symmetry.space_group_name_H-M   'P 1'
#
loop_
_entity.id
_entity.type
_entity.pdbx_description
1 polymer ?
#
loop_
_entity_poly.entity_id
_entity_poly.type
_entity_poly.pdbx_seq_one_letter_code
_entity_poly.pdbx_strand_id
1 'polypeptide(L)'
;MTDSSVIKQLEAAERLQSQFRYYFVALVFTLLAASIQTAKFDSSSVRTISELAGWALFAVSGFVALSYLEWEPLIREQLAHRDSFSQQVDEAKAAKLRGVSEIHVLSSGGMQSLDDRISNLEDSVRKLSDAADKRLGVAGVKYEMWRWSFVLALVAILIARGGAALVGVFGYQLL
;
A
#
# COMPACT_ATOMS: atom_id res chain seq x y z
N MET A 1 26.72 12.29 7.62
CA MET A 1 26.21 12.30 9.00
C MET A 1 24.77 12.78 8.93
N THR A 2 23.87 11.91 8.48
CA THR A 2 22.44 12.21 8.36
C THR A 2 21.89 12.31 9.77
N ASP A 3 21.28 13.43 10.08
CA ASP A 3 20.90 13.80 11.44
C ASP A 3 19.91 12.77 12.03
N SER A 4 20.22 12.21 13.21
CA SER A 4 19.39 11.21 13.89
C SER A 4 17.95 11.72 14.11
N SER A 5 17.78 13.04 14.16
CA SER A 5 16.48 13.71 14.21
C SER A 5 15.62 13.46 12.98
N VAL A 6 16.22 13.36 11.78
CA VAL A 6 15.52 13.17 10.50
C VAL A 6 14.99 11.75 10.37
N ILE A 7 15.80 10.75 10.75
CA ILE A 7 15.40 9.34 10.73
C ILE A 7 14.19 9.12 11.65
N LYS A 8 14.23 9.68 12.87
CA LYS A 8 13.10 9.62 13.82
C LYS A 8 11.84 10.30 13.30
N GLN A 9 11.97 11.41 12.57
CA GLN A 9 10.82 12.08 11.95
C GLN A 9 10.19 11.24 10.84
N LEU A 10 11.01 10.59 10.02
CA LEU A 10 10.54 9.66 8.98
C LEU A 10 9.79 8.48 9.59
N GLU A 11 10.37 7.81 10.59
CA GLU A 11 9.72 6.69 11.29
C GLU A 11 8.38 7.09 11.92
N ALA A 12 8.32 8.29 12.52
CA ALA A 12 7.09 8.82 13.09
C ALA A 12 6.02 9.10 12.02
N ALA A 13 6.41 9.70 10.89
CA ALA A 13 5.51 9.97 9.78
C ALA A 13 4.95 8.67 9.17
N GLU A 14 5.79 7.66 8.99
CA GLU A 14 5.39 6.36 8.48
C GLU A 14 4.42 5.63 9.43
N ARG A 15 4.68 5.69 10.74
CA ARG A 15 3.80 5.11 11.75
C ARG A 15 2.43 5.77 11.74
N LEU A 16 2.40 7.09 11.65
CA LEU A 16 1.15 7.86 11.51
C LEU A 16 0.39 7.48 10.24
N GLN A 17 1.09 7.35 9.11
CA GLN A 17 0.48 6.96 7.85
C GLN A 17 -0.14 5.55 7.94
N SER A 18 0.56 4.59 8.55
CA SER A 18 0.05 3.24 8.77
C SER A 18 -1.20 3.25 9.64
N GLN A 19 -1.18 3.97 10.77
CA GLN A 19 -2.35 4.11 11.65
C GLN A 19 -3.55 4.71 10.92
N PHE A 20 -3.34 5.78 10.15
CA PHE A 20 -4.40 6.41 9.35
C PHE A 20 -5.03 5.42 8.37
N ARG A 21 -4.23 4.57 7.71
CA ARG A 21 -4.74 3.55 6.79
C ARG A 21 -5.60 2.52 7.51
N TYR A 22 -5.21 2.03 8.70
CA TYR A 22 -6.06 1.14 9.50
C TYR A 22 -7.38 1.78 9.88
N TYR A 23 -7.38 3.05 10.32
CA TYR A 23 -8.60 3.78 10.61
C TYR A 23 -9.50 3.92 9.38
N PHE A 24 -8.91 4.18 8.20
CA PHE A 24 -9.68 4.27 6.98
C PHE A 24 -10.33 2.94 6.60
N VAL A 25 -9.61 1.81 6.73
CA VAL A 25 -10.20 0.48 6.48
C VAL A 25 -11.35 0.20 7.43
N ALA A 26 -11.18 0.49 8.72
CA ALA A 26 -12.25 0.37 9.70
C ALA A 26 -13.47 1.24 9.30
N LEU A 27 -13.22 2.50 8.91
CA LEU A 27 -14.26 3.42 8.45
C LEU A 27 -15.03 2.87 7.24
N VAL A 28 -14.36 2.28 6.24
CA VAL A 28 -15.01 1.66 5.08
C VAL A 28 -15.99 0.57 5.52
N PHE A 29 -15.57 -0.33 6.40
CA PHE A 29 -16.44 -1.39 6.91
C PHE A 29 -17.56 -0.85 7.80
N THR A 30 -17.30 0.18 8.60
CA THR A 30 -18.35 0.86 9.39
C THR A 30 -19.38 1.51 8.48
N LEU A 31 -18.97 2.20 7.42
CA LEU A 31 -19.88 2.81 6.44
C LEU A 31 -20.68 1.75 5.69
N LEU A 32 -20.06 0.63 5.31
CA LEU A 32 -20.77 -0.50 4.70
C LEU A 32 -21.81 -1.09 5.65
N ALA A 33 -21.44 -1.37 6.90
CA ALA A 33 -22.36 -1.91 7.90
C ALA A 33 -23.51 -0.95 8.19
N ALA A 34 -23.20 0.34 8.39
CA ALA A 34 -24.20 1.37 8.58
C ALA A 34 -25.12 1.50 7.36
N SER A 35 -24.57 1.38 6.14
CA SER A 35 -25.36 1.36 4.91
C SER A 35 -26.31 0.17 4.91
N ILE A 36 -25.85 -1.05 5.14
CA ILE A 36 -26.72 -2.24 5.17
C ILE A 36 -27.82 -2.11 6.24
N GLN A 37 -27.48 -1.65 7.45
CA GLN A 37 -28.44 -1.53 8.56
C GLN A 37 -29.53 -0.49 8.34
N THR A 38 -29.24 0.57 7.59
CA THR A 38 -30.18 1.68 7.34
C THR A 38 -30.92 1.54 6.01
N ALA A 39 -30.69 0.43 5.30
CA ALA A 39 -31.32 0.14 4.02
C ALA A 39 -32.84 0.01 4.17
N LYS A 40 -33.57 0.70 3.29
CA LYS A 40 -35.01 0.53 3.13
C LYS A 40 -35.29 0.29 1.66
N PHE A 41 -35.56 -0.96 1.32
CA PHE A 41 -35.95 -1.33 -0.02
C PHE A 41 -37.37 -0.81 -0.29
N ASP A 42 -37.49 0.05 -1.29
CA ASP A 42 -38.74 0.65 -1.73
C ASP A 42 -39.04 0.19 -3.17
N SER A 43 -40.17 0.61 -3.76
CA SER A 43 -40.64 0.14 -5.07
C SER A 43 -39.73 0.51 -6.26
N SER A 44 -38.79 1.44 -6.09
CA SER A 44 -37.88 1.87 -7.17
C SER A 44 -36.71 0.91 -7.36
N SER A 45 -36.75 0.15 -8.47
CA SER A 45 -35.67 -0.77 -8.85
C SER A 45 -34.32 -0.07 -9.02
N VAL A 46 -34.29 1.18 -9.51
CA VAL A 46 -33.06 1.95 -9.73
C VAL A 46 -32.34 2.24 -8.41
N ARG A 47 -33.11 2.59 -7.37
CA ARG A 47 -32.59 2.85 -6.03
C ARG A 47 -31.96 1.60 -5.42
N THR A 48 -32.67 0.48 -5.51
CA THR A 48 -32.22 -0.83 -5.03
C THR A 48 -30.94 -1.27 -5.73
N ILE A 49 -30.88 -1.17 -7.06
CA ILE A 49 -29.68 -1.54 -7.83
C ILE A 49 -28.48 -0.66 -7.43
N SER A 50 -28.69 0.66 -7.31
CA SER A 50 -27.62 1.59 -6.92
C SER A 50 -27.10 1.33 -5.51
N GLU A 51 -27.98 0.96 -4.58
CA GLU A 51 -27.62 0.63 -3.20
C GLU A 51 -26.80 -0.67 -3.13
N LEU A 52 -27.24 -1.72 -3.84
CA LEU A 52 -26.48 -2.98 -3.95
C LEU A 52 -25.12 -2.78 -4.62
N ALA A 53 -25.04 -1.99 -5.68
CA ALA A 53 -23.78 -1.65 -6.34
C ALA A 53 -22.84 -0.90 -5.39
N GLY A 54 -23.36 0.06 -4.61
CA GLY A 54 -22.60 0.76 -3.58
C GLY A 54 -22.05 -0.17 -2.51
N TRP A 55 -22.84 -1.15 -2.05
CA TRP A 55 -22.36 -2.17 -1.09
C TRP A 55 -21.25 -3.04 -1.66
N ALA A 56 -21.42 -3.52 -2.90
CA ALA A 56 -20.40 -4.31 -3.57
C ALA A 56 -19.09 -3.52 -3.71
N LEU A 57 -19.16 -2.25 -4.11
CA LEU A 57 -18.00 -1.38 -4.23
C LEU A 57 -17.32 -1.09 -2.88
N PHE A 58 -18.09 -0.87 -1.81
CA PHE A 58 -17.52 -0.72 -0.45
C PHE A 58 -16.86 -2.01 0.03
N ALA A 59 -17.45 -3.17 -0.24
CA ALA A 59 -16.85 -4.46 0.10
C ALA A 59 -15.52 -4.66 -0.65
N VAL A 60 -15.51 -4.43 -1.97
CA VAL A 60 -14.29 -4.50 -2.78
C VAL A 60 -13.24 -3.51 -2.25
N SER A 61 -13.62 -2.27 -1.99
CA SER A 61 -12.74 -1.26 -1.38
C SER A 61 -12.13 -1.75 -0.07
N GLY A 62 -12.95 -2.28 0.85
CA GLY A 62 -12.52 -2.76 2.16
C GLY A 62 -11.55 -3.93 2.05
N PHE A 63 -11.84 -4.92 1.21
CA PHE A 63 -10.97 -6.08 1.01
C PHE A 63 -9.65 -5.73 0.30
N VAL A 64 -9.69 -4.85 -0.71
CA VAL A 64 -8.47 -4.39 -1.39
C VAL A 64 -7.58 -3.62 -0.43
N ALA A 65 -8.16 -2.76 0.41
CA ALA A 65 -7.42 -2.00 1.41
C ALA A 65 -6.81 -2.90 2.48
N LEU A 66 -7.54 -3.93 2.92
CA LEU A 66 -7.02 -4.94 3.85
C LEU A 66 -5.85 -5.72 3.22
N SER A 67 -6.00 -6.16 1.98
CA SER A 67 -4.93 -6.83 1.23
C SER A 67 -3.72 -5.92 0.97
N TYR A 68 -3.93 -4.61 0.84
CA TYR A 68 -2.83 -3.65 0.72
C TYR A 68 -2.06 -3.52 2.04
N LEU A 69 -2.77 -3.41 3.18
CA LEU A 69 -2.16 -3.34 4.51
C LEU A 69 -1.38 -4.59 4.90
N GLU A 70 -1.87 -5.78 4.51
CA GLU A 70 -1.17 -7.04 4.74
C GLU A 70 0.18 -7.10 4.01
N TRP A 71 0.28 -6.49 2.83
CA TRP A 71 1.48 -6.52 1.99
C TRP A 71 2.50 -5.43 2.35
N GLU A 72 2.06 -4.36 3.02
CA GLU A 72 2.92 -3.24 3.42
C GLU A 72 4.17 -3.64 4.24
N PRO A 73 4.07 -4.43 5.33
CA PRO A 73 5.26 -4.84 6.09
C PRO A 73 6.22 -5.69 5.25
N LEU A 74 5.69 -6.56 4.39
CA LEU A 74 6.48 -7.44 3.54
C LEU A 74 7.29 -6.67 2.49
N ILE A 75 6.70 -5.62 1.91
CA ILE A 75 7.41 -4.74 0.97
C ILE A 75 8.52 -3.97 1.69
N ARG A 76 8.24 -3.47 2.90
CA ARG A 76 9.21 -2.72 3.71
C ARG A 76 10.40 -3.58 4.12
N GLU A 77 10.17 -4.82 4.55
CA GLU A 77 11.24 -5.76 4.90
C GLU A 77 12.18 -6.02 3.71
N GLN A 78 11.62 -6.20 2.51
CA GLN A 78 12.41 -6.39 1.30
C GLN A 78 13.21 -5.16 0.89
N LEU A 79 12.63 -3.96 1.04
CA LEU A 79 13.35 -2.70 0.80
C LEU A 79 14.48 -2.50 1.82
N ALA A 80 14.23 -2.77 3.10
CA ALA A 80 15.27 -2.70 4.13
C ALA A 80 16.42 -3.68 3.87
N HIS A 81 16.11 -4.91 3.42
CA HIS A 81 17.14 -5.86 3.01
C HIS A 81 17.93 -5.35 1.80
N ARG A 82 17.25 -4.84 0.76
CA ARG A 82 17.91 -4.25 -0.40
C ARG A 82 18.87 -3.12 0.01
N ASP A 83 18.43 -2.20 0.86
CA ASP A 83 19.25 -1.08 1.32
C ASP A 83 20.47 -1.57 2.11
N SER A 84 20.29 -2.60 2.95
CA SER A 84 21.40 -3.23 3.69
C SER A 84 22.42 -3.91 2.76
N PHE A 85 21.97 -4.52 1.66
CA PHE A 85 22.86 -5.12 0.66
C PHE A 85 23.53 -4.05 -0.20
N SER A 86 22.82 -2.99 -0.58
CA SER A 86 23.39 -1.85 -1.32
C SER A 86 24.50 -1.18 -0.51
N GLN A 87 24.28 -0.97 0.78
CA GLN A 87 25.29 -0.40 1.67
C GLN A 87 26.54 -1.30 1.75
N GLN A 88 26.35 -2.63 1.81
CA GLN A 88 27.48 -3.58 1.78
C GLN A 88 28.25 -3.55 0.45
N VAL A 89 27.56 -3.35 -0.68
CA VAL A 89 28.22 -3.15 -1.98
C VAL A 89 29.08 -1.89 -1.97
N ASP A 90 28.55 -0.79 -1.46
CA ASP A 90 29.27 0.50 -1.40
C ASP A 90 30.48 0.43 -0.48
N GLU A 91 30.33 -0.23 0.69
CA GLU A 91 31.43 -0.48 1.61
C GLU A 91 32.51 -1.39 1.00
N ALA A 92 32.11 -2.45 0.30
CA ALA A 92 33.05 -3.34 -0.40
C ALA A 92 33.79 -2.60 -1.53
N LYS A 93 33.09 -1.77 -2.32
CA LYS A 93 33.72 -0.92 -3.35
C LYS A 93 34.69 0.08 -2.74
N ALA A 94 34.33 0.71 -1.62
CA ALA A 94 35.21 1.62 -0.90
C ALA A 94 36.47 0.91 -0.36
N ALA A 95 36.35 -0.33 0.13
CA ALA A 95 37.49 -1.14 0.55
C ALA A 95 38.41 -1.51 -0.62
N LYS A 96 37.84 -1.82 -1.80
CA LYS A 96 38.60 -2.06 -3.04
C LYS A 96 39.47 -0.87 -3.40
N LEU A 97 38.89 0.33 -3.37
CA LEU A 97 39.58 1.59 -3.67
C LEU A 97 40.72 1.90 -2.68
N ARG A 98 40.68 1.33 -1.47
CA ARG A 98 41.75 1.42 -0.47
C ARG A 98 42.85 0.37 -0.64
N GLY A 99 42.78 -0.46 -1.69
CA GLY A 99 43.80 -1.47 -2.00
C GLY A 99 43.63 -2.81 -1.26
N VAL A 100 42.47 -3.06 -0.64
CA VAL A 100 42.16 -4.35 -0.01
C VAL A 100 41.71 -5.33 -1.10
N SER A 101 42.44 -6.43 -1.29
CA SER A 101 42.15 -7.44 -2.32
C SER A 101 41.37 -8.66 -1.79
N GLU A 102 41.48 -8.97 -0.50
CA GLU A 102 40.82 -10.11 0.13
C GLU A 102 40.17 -9.69 1.46
N ILE A 103 38.96 -10.17 1.71
CA ILE A 103 38.26 -9.99 2.99
C ILE A 103 37.85 -11.38 3.49
N HIS A 104 38.14 -11.65 4.75
CA HIS A 104 37.68 -12.86 5.40
C HIS A 104 36.15 -12.78 5.63
N VAL A 105 35.41 -13.69 5.02
CA VAL A 105 33.95 -13.74 5.15
C VAL A 105 33.59 -14.77 6.20
N LEU A 106 33.14 -14.30 7.37
CA LEU A 106 32.70 -15.16 8.48
C LEU A 106 31.61 -16.18 8.06
N SER A 107 30.81 -15.85 7.04
CA SER A 107 29.72 -16.70 6.54
C SER A 107 30.18 -17.86 5.64
N SER A 108 31.32 -17.75 4.95
CA SER A 108 31.82 -18.81 4.05
C SER A 108 33.01 -19.59 4.62
N GLY A 109 33.57 -19.14 5.74
CA GLY A 109 34.70 -19.79 6.40
C GLY A 109 36.02 -19.70 5.64
N GLY A 110 36.11 -18.85 4.60
CA GLY A 110 37.29 -18.73 3.74
C GLY A 110 37.61 -17.30 3.31
N MET A 111 38.80 -17.10 2.74
CA MET A 111 39.15 -15.89 2.01
C MET A 111 38.35 -15.89 0.70
N GLN A 112 37.54 -14.86 0.48
CA GLN A 112 36.86 -14.67 -0.79
C GLN A 112 37.45 -13.43 -1.48
N SER A 113 37.69 -13.54 -2.78
CA SER A 113 38.06 -12.40 -3.61
C SER A 113 36.99 -11.32 -3.44
N LEU A 114 37.44 -10.08 -3.24
CA LEU A 114 36.54 -8.94 -3.11
C LEU A 114 35.64 -8.78 -4.34
N ASP A 115 36.15 -9.11 -5.53
CA ASP A 115 35.40 -9.03 -6.79
C ASP A 115 34.27 -10.03 -6.87
N ASP A 116 34.50 -11.27 -6.44
CA ASP A 116 33.45 -12.30 -6.36
C ASP A 116 32.38 -11.91 -5.34
N ARG A 117 32.78 -11.28 -4.24
CA ARG A 117 31.83 -10.81 -3.21
C ARG A 117 31.00 -9.63 -3.72
N ILE A 118 31.59 -8.67 -4.41
CA ILE A 118 30.87 -7.55 -5.03
C ILE A 118 29.87 -8.08 -6.05
N SER A 119 30.29 -8.99 -6.95
CA SER A 119 29.40 -9.57 -7.96
C SER A 119 28.21 -10.31 -7.33
N ASN A 120 28.43 -11.10 -6.27
CA ASN A 120 27.37 -11.83 -5.59
C ASN A 120 26.38 -10.89 -4.86
N LEU A 121 26.90 -9.81 -4.27
CA LEU A 121 26.08 -8.80 -3.61
C LEU A 121 25.27 -8.00 -4.64
N GLU A 122 25.86 -7.60 -5.76
CA GLU A 122 25.15 -6.92 -6.86
C GLU A 122 24.04 -7.79 -7.46
N ASP A 123 24.30 -9.09 -7.65
CA ASP A 123 23.29 -10.05 -8.09
C ASP A 123 22.14 -10.19 -7.07
N SER A 124 22.46 -10.18 -5.78
CA SER A 124 21.47 -10.23 -4.71
C SER A 124 20.62 -8.95 -4.66
N VAL A 125 21.26 -7.77 -4.80
CA VAL A 125 20.57 -6.48 -4.92
C VAL A 125 19.65 -6.47 -6.13
N ARG A 126 20.11 -6.98 -7.28
CA ARG A 126 19.31 -7.03 -8.52
C ARG A 126 18.08 -7.91 -8.36
N LYS A 127 18.23 -9.13 -7.81
CA LYS A 127 17.10 -10.04 -7.56
C LYS A 127 16.10 -9.45 -6.57
N LEU A 128 16.58 -8.80 -5.51
CA LEU A 128 15.74 -8.12 -4.53
C LEU A 128 15.03 -6.90 -5.13
N SER A 129 15.70 -6.12 -5.99
CA SER A 129 15.10 -4.99 -6.70
C SER A 129 13.99 -5.44 -7.63
N ASP A 130 14.24 -6.45 -8.48
CA ASP A 130 13.22 -6.96 -9.41
C ASP A 130 11.98 -7.50 -8.67
N ALA A 131 12.20 -8.15 -7.52
CA ALA A 131 11.11 -8.64 -6.68
C ALA A 131 10.34 -7.49 -5.99
N ALA A 132 11.05 -6.48 -5.49
CA ALA A 132 10.46 -5.30 -4.87
C ALA A 132 9.67 -4.47 -5.89
N ASP A 133 10.21 -4.23 -7.09
CA ASP A 133 9.57 -3.43 -8.13
C ASP A 133 8.26 -4.09 -8.62
N LYS A 134 8.25 -5.42 -8.80
CA LYS A 134 7.01 -6.15 -9.12
C LYS A 134 5.95 -5.97 -8.03
N ARG A 135 6.36 -6.02 -6.75
CA ARG A 135 5.44 -5.87 -5.62
C ARG A 135 4.96 -4.44 -5.44
N LEU A 136 5.82 -3.45 -5.67
CA LEU A 136 5.47 -2.03 -5.68
C LEU A 136 4.47 -1.72 -6.81
N GLY A 137 4.65 -2.29 -7.99
CA GLY A 137 3.70 -2.18 -9.09
C GLY A 137 2.31 -2.70 -8.71
N VAL A 138 2.25 -3.92 -8.14
CA VAL A 138 0.98 -4.50 -7.65
C VAL A 138 0.37 -3.64 -6.52
N ALA A 139 1.18 -3.14 -5.59
CA ALA A 139 0.73 -2.28 -4.51
C ALA A 139 0.13 -0.97 -5.04
N GLY A 140 0.72 -0.38 -6.08
CA GLY A 140 0.20 0.82 -6.75
C GLY A 140 -1.18 0.59 -7.36
N VAL A 141 -1.37 -0.53 -8.07
CA VAL A 141 -2.68 -0.88 -8.64
C VAL A 141 -3.71 -1.13 -7.54
N LYS A 142 -3.35 -1.84 -6.46
CA LYS A 142 -4.24 -2.04 -5.29
C LYS A 142 -4.67 -0.71 -4.67
N TYR A 143 -3.74 0.23 -4.50
CA TYR A 143 -4.04 1.54 -3.95
C TYR A 143 -5.04 2.31 -4.82
N GLU A 144 -4.84 2.31 -6.13
CA GLU A 144 -5.73 2.99 -7.08
C GLU A 144 -7.12 2.35 -7.09
N MET A 145 -7.20 1.01 -7.07
CA MET A 145 -8.46 0.28 -6.94
C MET A 145 -9.19 0.61 -5.64
N TRP A 146 -8.49 0.62 -4.50
CA TRP A 146 -9.05 1.00 -3.21
C TRP A 146 -9.63 2.42 -3.25
N ARG A 147 -8.87 3.39 -3.76
CA ARG A 147 -9.31 4.79 -3.82
C ARG A 147 -10.55 4.97 -4.68
N TRP A 148 -10.56 4.44 -5.91
CA TRP A 148 -11.69 4.64 -6.82
C TRP A 148 -12.92 3.83 -6.42
N SER A 149 -12.75 2.59 -5.95
CA SER A 149 -13.89 1.80 -5.48
C SER A 149 -14.59 2.45 -4.28
N PHE A 150 -13.83 3.05 -3.35
CA PHE A 150 -14.40 3.83 -2.25
C PHE A 150 -15.21 5.04 -2.73
N VAL A 151 -14.64 5.84 -3.64
CA VAL A 151 -15.30 7.05 -4.17
C VAL A 151 -16.57 6.67 -4.92
N LEU A 152 -16.50 5.66 -5.78
CA LEU A 152 -17.67 5.18 -6.53
C LEU A 152 -18.74 4.61 -5.59
N ALA A 153 -18.35 3.89 -4.53
CA ALA A 153 -19.28 3.39 -3.52
C ALA A 153 -20.03 4.54 -2.82
N LEU A 154 -19.30 5.58 -2.39
CA LEU A 154 -19.88 6.76 -1.78
C LEU A 154 -20.87 7.45 -2.71
N VAL A 155 -20.49 7.69 -3.96
CA VAL A 155 -21.36 8.33 -4.96
C VAL A 155 -22.62 7.48 -5.19
N ALA A 156 -22.48 6.17 -5.34
CA ALA A 156 -23.62 5.26 -5.52
C ALA A 156 -24.59 5.30 -4.34
N ILE A 157 -24.08 5.25 -3.10
CA ILE A 157 -24.93 5.33 -1.88
C ILE A 157 -25.57 6.71 -1.73
N LEU A 158 -24.85 7.79 -2.06
CA LEU A 158 -25.40 9.15 -2.05
C LEU A 158 -26.53 9.32 -3.08
N ILE A 159 -26.39 8.77 -4.29
CA ILE A 159 -27.47 8.79 -5.28
C ILE A 159 -28.66 7.97 -4.79
N ALA A 160 -28.40 6.76 -4.27
CA ALA A 160 -29.45 5.87 -3.78
C ALA A 160 -30.25 6.46 -2.61
N ARG A 161 -29.62 7.28 -1.75
CA ARG A 161 -30.26 7.77 -0.51
C ARG A 161 -30.57 9.25 -0.51
N GLY A 162 -29.68 10.04 -1.09
CA GLY A 162 -29.82 11.48 -1.23
C GLY A 162 -30.63 11.89 -2.45
N GLY A 163 -30.84 11.02 -3.44
CA GLY A 163 -31.60 11.37 -4.66
C GLY A 163 -33.00 11.94 -4.36
N ALA A 164 -33.75 11.33 -3.45
CA ALA A 164 -35.08 11.82 -3.05
C ALA A 164 -35.01 13.15 -2.27
N ALA A 165 -34.02 13.32 -1.41
CA ALA A 165 -33.82 14.57 -0.65
C ALA A 165 -33.35 15.72 -1.57
N LEU A 166 -32.47 15.44 -2.53
CA LEU A 166 -32.00 16.39 -3.53
C LEU A 166 -33.14 16.79 -4.48
N VAL A 167 -33.96 15.86 -4.93
CA VAL A 167 -35.16 16.16 -5.72
C VAL A 167 -36.16 17.00 -4.92
N GLY A 168 -36.36 16.69 -3.64
CA GLY A 168 -37.23 17.46 -2.75
C GLY A 168 -36.73 18.89 -2.46
N VAL A 169 -35.41 19.10 -2.41
CA VAL A 169 -34.80 20.42 -2.16
C VAL A 169 -34.64 21.25 -3.43
N PHE A 170 -34.28 20.61 -4.56
CA PHE A 170 -33.99 21.29 -5.83
C PHE A 170 -35.14 21.25 -6.85
N GLY A 171 -36.28 20.66 -6.50
CA GLY A 171 -37.54 20.85 -7.23
C GLY A 171 -37.59 20.28 -8.65
N TYR A 172 -36.77 19.30 -8.99
CA TYR A 172 -36.93 18.59 -10.26
C TYR A 172 -38.00 17.51 -10.13
N GLN A 173 -39.25 17.85 -10.47
CA GLN A 173 -40.23 16.85 -10.89
C GLN A 173 -39.72 16.20 -12.18
N LEU A 174 -38.96 15.11 -12.07
CA LEU A 174 -38.74 14.21 -13.19
C LEU A 174 -40.06 13.48 -13.43
N LEU A 175 -40.79 13.96 -14.45
CA LEU A 175 -41.92 13.32 -15.11
C LEU A 175 -41.60 11.88 -15.51
#